data_AF-A0A242K311-F1
#
_entry.id   AF-A0A242K311-F1
#
_cell.length_a   1.000
_cell.length_b   1.000
_cell.length_c   1.000
_cell.angle_alpha   90.00
_cell.angle_beta   90.00
_cell.angle_gamma   90.00
#
_symmetry.space_group_name_H-M   'P 1'
#
loop_
_entity.id
_entity.type
_entity.pdbx_description
1 polymer ?
#
loop_
_entity_poly.entity_id
_entity_poly.type
_entity_poly.pdbx_seq_one_letter_code
_entity_poly.pdbx_strand_id
1 'polypeptide(L)'
;MFDYTDTVLSVMQRVEVYNEIFATISKEIQQEGYKLTADRKKRDTYIFCRNNINRLFVEDSNFRKVLNPYGEKAATLLLCQGLDEYKQGVYLWLDAMDEQCEVVDIVKYNLGQSGIRSSFELINQACKEACGGIESAHSVHKM
;
A
#
# COMPACT_ATOMS: atom_id res chain seq x y z
N MET A 1 19.60 12.41 -13.33
CA MET A 1 18.27 12.99 -13.04
C MET A 1 17.28 11.98 -13.59
N PHE A 2 16.54 11.29 -12.73
CA PHE A 2 15.48 10.38 -13.19
C PHE A 2 14.47 11.19 -13.99
N ASP A 3 13.96 10.62 -15.08
CA ASP A 3 12.89 11.29 -15.81
C ASP A 3 11.59 11.31 -14.97
N TYR A 4 10.63 12.10 -15.41
CA TYR A 4 9.34 12.22 -14.71
C TYR A 4 8.62 10.87 -14.59
N THR A 5 8.65 10.07 -15.64
CA THR A 5 8.00 8.76 -15.75
C THR A 5 8.67 7.75 -14.82
N ASP A 6 10.00 7.69 -14.81
CA ASP A 6 10.80 6.88 -13.91
C ASP A 6 10.49 7.20 -12.44
N THR A 7 10.29 8.49 -12.13
CA THR A 7 9.93 8.94 -10.77
C THR A 7 8.57 8.36 -10.35
N VAL A 8 7.56 8.46 -11.22
CA VAL A 8 6.22 7.91 -10.98
C VAL A 8 6.27 6.38 -10.83
N LEU A 9 6.95 5.70 -11.75
CA LEU A 9 7.08 4.23 -11.74
C LEU A 9 7.84 3.73 -10.51
N SER A 10 8.89 4.43 -10.08
CA SER A 10 9.64 4.07 -8.88
C SER A 10 8.77 4.14 -7.62
N VAL A 11 7.91 5.17 -7.51
CA VAL A 11 6.97 5.27 -6.40
C VAL A 11 5.95 4.13 -6.44
N MET A 12 5.38 3.83 -7.61
CA MET A 12 4.44 2.72 -7.78
C MET A 12 5.05 1.39 -7.35
N GLN A 13 6.24 1.04 -7.85
CA GLN A 13 6.94 -0.21 -7.50
C GLN A 13 7.13 -0.35 -6.00
N ARG A 14 7.45 0.76 -5.31
CA ARG A 14 7.57 0.74 -3.84
C ARG A 14 6.24 0.48 -3.15
N VAL A 15 5.15 1.07 -3.63
CA VAL A 15 3.81 0.85 -3.08
C VAL A 15 3.34 -0.58 -3.33
N GLU A 16 3.61 -1.16 -4.51
CA GLU A 16 3.34 -2.57 -4.84
C GLU A 16 3.97 -3.52 -3.82
N VAL A 17 5.23 -3.30 -3.45
CA VAL A 17 5.91 -4.11 -2.43
C VAL A 17 5.17 -4.06 -1.08
N TYR A 18 4.72 -2.87 -0.64
CA TYR A 18 3.94 -2.79 0.60
C TYR A 18 2.59 -3.49 0.51
N ASN A 19 1.96 -3.45 -0.66
CA ASN A 19 0.68 -4.10 -0.87
C ASN A 19 0.80 -5.62 -0.80
N GLU A 20 1.85 -6.19 -1.38
CA GLU A 20 2.16 -7.61 -1.25
C GLU A 20 2.43 -7.99 0.21
N ILE A 21 3.17 -7.15 0.94
CA ILE A 21 3.41 -7.35 2.39
C ILE A 21 2.09 -7.37 3.15
N PHE A 22 1.21 -6.38 2.96
CA PHE A 22 -0.07 -6.31 3.69
C PHE A 22 -1.07 -7.37 3.26
N ALA A 23 -1.08 -7.78 1.99
CA ALA A 23 -1.88 -8.90 1.51
C ALA A 23 -1.43 -10.22 2.15
N THR A 24 -0.11 -10.43 2.26
CA THR A 24 0.48 -11.60 2.92
C THR A 24 0.08 -11.64 4.39
N ILE A 25 0.24 -10.52 5.10
CA ILE A 25 -0.18 -10.40 6.51
C ILE A 25 -1.68 -10.65 6.65
N SER A 26 -2.51 -10.03 5.83
CA SER A 26 -3.97 -10.19 5.88
C SER A 26 -4.37 -11.66 5.74
N LYS A 27 -3.70 -12.37 4.83
CA LYS A 27 -3.91 -13.82 4.63
C LYS A 27 -3.48 -14.62 5.86
N GLU A 28 -2.34 -14.31 6.47
CA GLU A 28 -1.90 -14.96 7.71
C GLU A 28 -2.91 -14.75 8.85
N ILE A 29 -3.40 -13.53 9.04
CA ILE A 29 -4.39 -13.19 10.07
C ILE A 29 -5.69 -13.99 9.86
N GLN A 30 -6.19 -14.03 8.62
CA GLN A 30 -7.40 -14.79 8.28
C GLN A 30 -7.22 -16.31 8.46
N GLN A 31 -6.01 -16.85 8.23
CA GLN A 31 -5.71 -18.27 8.37
C GLN A 31 -5.44 -18.68 9.82
N GLU A 32 -4.77 -17.84 10.61
CA GLU A 32 -4.43 -18.13 12.02
C GLU A 32 -5.59 -17.87 12.99
N GLY A 33 -6.58 -17.07 12.61
CA GLY A 33 -7.86 -16.97 13.34
C GLY A 33 -8.57 -18.33 13.54
N TYR A 34 -8.20 -19.36 12.76
CA TYR A 34 -8.74 -20.73 12.86
C TYR A 34 -7.88 -21.70 13.69
N LYS A 35 -6.68 -21.32 14.17
CA LYS A 35 -5.79 -22.22 14.94
C LYS A 35 -5.29 -21.58 16.23
N LEU A 36 -5.74 -22.13 17.35
CA LEU A 36 -5.47 -21.81 18.75
C LEU A 36 -4.00 -21.93 19.22
N THR A 37 -3.01 -21.87 18.33
CA THR A 37 -1.60 -22.07 18.69
C THR A 37 -0.76 -20.81 18.48
N ALA A 38 -0.29 -20.28 19.62
CA ALA A 38 0.87 -19.42 19.86
C ALA A 38 0.68 -17.88 19.83
N ASP A 39 0.28 -17.31 20.98
CA ASP A 39 0.28 -15.87 21.29
C ASP A 39 1.57 -15.13 20.87
N ARG A 40 2.73 -15.80 20.94
CA ARG A 40 4.01 -15.21 20.56
C ARG A 40 4.10 -14.93 19.06
N LYS A 41 3.64 -15.86 18.21
CA LYS A 41 3.71 -15.70 16.75
C LYS A 41 2.80 -14.56 16.29
N LYS A 42 1.58 -14.50 16.84
CA LYS A 42 0.62 -13.41 16.62
C LYS A 42 1.18 -12.04 16.97
N ARG A 43 1.85 -11.92 18.15
CA ARG A 43 2.50 -10.68 18.58
C ARG A 43 3.68 -10.28 17.67
N ASP A 44 4.50 -11.24 17.26
CA ASP A 44 5.62 -11.00 16.34
C ASP A 44 5.09 -10.51 14.98
N THR A 45 4.00 -11.12 14.47
CA THR A 45 3.28 -10.65 13.27
C THR A 45 2.77 -9.23 13.47
N TYR A 46 2.08 -8.91 14.57
CA TYR A 46 1.59 -7.55 14.84
C TYR A 46 2.72 -6.49 14.82
N ILE A 47 3.84 -6.78 15.49
CA ILE A 47 5.01 -5.90 15.49
C ILE A 47 5.57 -5.75 14.07
N PHE A 48 5.66 -6.85 13.31
CA PHE A 48 6.09 -6.81 11.91
C PHE A 48 5.15 -5.94 11.05
N CYS A 49 3.84 -6.05 11.21
CA CYS A 49 2.85 -5.20 10.53
C CYS A 49 3.09 -3.72 10.84
N ARG A 50 3.10 -3.39 12.13
CA ARG A 50 3.26 -2.00 12.61
C ARG A 50 4.56 -1.38 12.14
N ASN A 51 5.65 -2.15 12.11
CA ASN A 51 6.94 -1.69 11.60
C ASN A 51 6.90 -1.37 10.11
N ASN A 52 6.25 -2.20 9.29
CA ASN A 52 6.11 -1.94 7.85
C ASN A 52 5.21 -0.74 7.58
N ILE A 53 4.15 -0.55 8.38
CA ILE A 53 3.28 0.64 8.28
C ILE A 53 4.06 1.92 8.61
N ASN A 54 4.85 1.91 9.68
CA ASN A 54 5.70 3.05 10.03
C ASN A 54 6.69 3.37 8.90
N ARG A 55 7.29 2.34 8.29
CA ARG A 55 8.19 2.51 7.12
C ARG A 55 7.46 3.10 5.93
N LEU A 56 6.26 2.60 5.60
CA LEU A 56 5.42 3.16 4.55
C LEU A 56 5.17 4.65 4.77
N PHE A 57 4.84 5.10 5.98
CA PHE A 57 4.55 6.51 6.24
C PHE A 57 5.79 7.42 6.10
N VAL A 58 6.96 6.90 6.47
CA VAL A 58 8.23 7.59 6.22
C VAL A 58 8.53 7.65 4.72
N GLU A 59 8.30 6.56 4.00
CA GLU A 59 8.51 6.51 2.55
C GLU A 59 7.52 7.36 1.78
N ASP A 60 6.23 7.40 2.15
CA ASP A 60 5.22 8.32 1.60
C ASP A 60 5.70 9.77 1.69
N SER A 61 6.24 10.17 2.85
CA SER A 61 6.83 11.51 3.01
C SER A 61 7.99 11.77 2.05
N ASN A 62 8.80 10.74 1.73
CA ASN A 62 9.87 10.85 0.74
C ASN A 62 9.32 10.84 -0.70
N PHE A 63 8.28 10.06 -0.99
CA PHE A 63 7.56 10.08 -2.27
C PHE A 63 7.05 11.49 -2.57
N ARG A 64 6.42 12.15 -1.60
CA ARG A 64 5.94 13.54 -1.77
C ARG A 64 7.07 14.51 -2.08
N LYS A 65 8.24 14.37 -1.45
CA LYS A 65 9.40 15.22 -1.74
C LYS A 65 9.89 15.06 -3.18
N VAL A 66 9.96 13.83 -3.69
CA VAL A 66 10.43 13.57 -5.06
C VAL A 66 9.36 13.93 -6.11
N LEU A 67 8.08 13.88 -5.76
CA LEU A 67 6.97 14.27 -6.63
C LEU A 67 6.71 15.78 -6.65
N ASN A 68 7.12 16.53 -5.62
CA ASN A 68 6.89 17.97 -5.49
C ASN A 68 7.25 18.79 -6.76
N PRO A 69 8.40 18.57 -7.42
CA PRO A 69 8.73 19.29 -8.66
C PRO A 69 7.75 19.08 -9.82
N TYR A 70 6.90 18.05 -9.74
CA TYR A 70 5.93 17.66 -10.76
C TYR A 70 4.47 17.85 -10.31
N GLY A 71 4.23 18.57 -9.22
CA GLY A 71 2.92 18.65 -8.55
C GLY A 71 1.74 19.10 -9.41
N GLU A 72 1.97 19.82 -10.50
CA GLU A 72 0.91 20.27 -11.42
C GLU A 72 0.56 19.22 -12.50
N LYS A 73 1.34 18.14 -12.63
CA LYS A 73 1.08 17.11 -13.64
C LYS A 73 -0.08 16.21 -13.20
N ALA A 74 -0.99 15.92 -14.12
CA ALA A 74 -2.18 15.11 -13.87
C ALA A 74 -1.86 13.75 -13.21
N ALA A 75 -0.87 13.02 -13.74
CA ALA A 75 -0.38 11.77 -13.16
C ALA A 75 0.14 11.94 -11.72
N THR A 76 0.81 13.05 -11.41
CA THR A 76 1.32 13.31 -10.05
C THR A 76 0.18 13.56 -9.07
N LEU A 77 -0.85 14.31 -9.49
CA LEU A 77 -2.04 14.57 -8.69
C LEU A 77 -2.81 13.27 -8.40
N LEU A 78 -3.02 12.44 -9.43
CA LEU A 78 -3.66 11.13 -9.29
C LEU A 78 -2.86 10.20 -8.39
N LEU A 79 -1.53 10.16 -8.54
CA LEU A 79 -0.67 9.35 -7.69
C LEU A 79 -0.74 9.80 -6.24
N CYS A 80 -0.70 11.12 -6.01
CA CYS A 80 -0.84 11.70 -4.68
C CYS A 80 -2.17 11.32 -4.01
N GLN A 81 -3.28 11.41 -4.76
CA GLN A 81 -4.59 10.97 -4.27
C GLN A 81 -4.60 9.47 -3.95
N GLY A 82 -4.07 8.64 -4.85
CA GLY A 82 -3.95 7.20 -4.63
C GLY A 82 -3.12 6.87 -3.39
N LEU A 83 -2.01 7.57 -3.15
CA LEU A 83 -1.19 7.43 -1.94
C LEU A 83 -1.96 7.82 -0.67
N ASP A 84 -2.76 8.90 -0.71
CA ASP A 84 -3.59 9.34 0.42
C ASP A 84 -4.66 8.30 0.76
N GLU A 85 -5.37 7.78 -0.24
CA GLU A 85 -6.37 6.73 -0.06
C GLU A 85 -5.75 5.42 0.43
N TYR A 86 -4.58 5.04 -0.12
CA TYR A 86 -3.84 3.85 0.30
C TYR A 86 -3.45 3.95 1.77
N LYS A 87 -2.89 5.09 2.17
CA LYS A 87 -2.49 5.38 3.54
C LYS A 87 -3.69 5.29 4.48
N GLN A 88 -4.82 5.88 4.11
CA GLN A 88 -6.05 5.83 4.89
C GLN A 88 -6.58 4.40 5.02
N GLY A 89 -6.55 3.61 3.96
CA GLY A 89 -6.93 2.19 3.98
C GLY A 89 -6.05 1.37 4.94
N VAL A 90 -4.74 1.58 4.89
CA VAL A 90 -3.77 0.94 5.81
C VAL A 90 -4.03 1.35 7.26
N TYR A 91 -4.33 2.62 7.53
CA TYR A 91 -4.68 3.07 8.88
C TYR A 91 -5.95 2.39 9.41
N LEU A 92 -7.02 2.37 8.62
CA LEU A 92 -8.28 1.73 9.03
C LEU A 92 -8.10 0.23 9.28
N TRP A 93 -7.32 -0.43 8.41
CA TRP A 93 -7.00 -1.84 8.57
C TRP A 93 -6.21 -2.13 9.84
N LEU A 94 -5.20 -1.30 10.17
CA LEU A 94 -4.44 -1.44 11.42
C LEU A 94 -5.28 -1.15 12.66
N ASP A 95 -6.09 -0.08 12.62
CA ASP A 95 -6.97 0.34 13.72
C ASP A 95 -8.07 -0.70 14.04
N ALA A 96 -8.38 -1.56 13.08
CA ALA A 96 -9.31 -2.67 13.23
C ALA A 96 -8.72 -3.89 13.95
N MET A 97 -7.44 -3.88 14.30
CA MET A 97 -6.72 -5.00 14.90
C MET A 97 -6.14 -4.65 16.28
N ASP A 98 -6.15 -5.62 17.18
CA ASP A 98 -5.47 -5.49 18.48
C ASP A 98 -3.99 -5.91 18.42
N GLU A 99 -3.30 -5.84 19.56
CA GLU A 99 -1.88 -6.22 19.68
C GLU A 99 -1.61 -7.72 19.49
N GLN A 100 -2.66 -8.53 19.45
CA GLN A 100 -2.62 -9.96 19.14
C GLN A 100 -2.95 -10.23 17.67
N CYS A 101 -3.02 -9.18 16.83
CA CYS A 101 -3.41 -9.29 15.42
C CYS A 101 -4.81 -9.89 15.23
N GLU A 102 -5.68 -9.80 16.23
CA GLU A 102 -7.08 -10.21 16.11
C GLU A 102 -7.93 -9.07 15.58
N VAL A 103 -8.86 -9.38 14.68
CA VAL A 103 -9.77 -8.39 14.11
C VAL A 103 -10.85 -8.07 15.13
N VAL A 104 -10.75 -6.89 15.75
CA VAL A 104 -11.69 -6.40 16.77
C VAL A 104 -12.81 -5.55 16.18
N ASP A 105 -12.61 -5.01 14.97
CA ASP A 105 -13.63 -4.26 14.22
C ASP A 105 -13.67 -4.74 12.76
N ILE A 106 -14.56 -5.71 12.47
CA ILE A 106 -14.67 -6.29 11.14
C ILE A 106 -15.11 -5.30 10.06
N VAL A 107 -15.86 -4.24 10.44
CA VAL A 107 -16.33 -3.22 9.49
C VAL A 107 -15.15 -2.37 9.05
N LYS A 108 -14.37 -1.84 10.00
CA LYS A 108 -13.14 -1.09 9.70
C LYS A 108 -12.12 -1.95 8.94
N TYR A 109 -11.99 -3.22 9.32
CA TYR A 109 -11.07 -4.15 8.66
C TYR A 109 -11.39 -4.29 7.17
N ASN A 110 -12.66 -4.56 6.84
CA ASN A 110 -13.12 -4.69 5.46
C ASN A 110 -13.05 -3.37 4.69
N LEU A 111 -13.39 -2.25 5.34
CA LEU A 111 -13.24 -0.92 4.74
C LEU A 111 -11.78 -0.60 4.42
N GLY A 112 -10.86 -0.92 5.33
CA GLY A 112 -9.42 -0.76 5.14
C GLY A 112 -8.92 -1.57 3.96
N GLN A 113 -9.25 -2.87 3.90
CA GLN A 113 -8.88 -3.73 2.76
C GLN A 113 -9.45 -3.22 1.42
N SER A 114 -10.72 -2.79 1.42
CA SER A 114 -11.33 -2.23 0.21
C SER A 114 -10.67 -0.94 -0.23
N GLY A 115 -10.32 -0.05 0.71
CA GLY A 115 -9.65 1.22 0.43
C GLY A 115 -8.22 1.02 -0.10
N ILE A 116 -7.46 0.08 0.48
CA ILE A 116 -6.17 -0.36 -0.03
C ILE A 116 -6.32 -0.83 -1.48
N ARG A 117 -7.29 -1.70 -1.78
CA ARG A 117 -7.49 -2.21 -3.13
C ARG A 117 -7.91 -1.13 -4.13
N SER A 118 -8.86 -0.26 -3.78
CA SER A 118 -9.33 0.79 -4.69
C SER A 118 -8.25 1.84 -4.96
N SER A 119 -7.45 2.18 -3.95
CA SER A 119 -6.34 3.13 -4.13
C SER A 119 -5.30 2.64 -5.14
N PHE A 120 -5.09 1.32 -5.25
CA PHE A 120 -4.24 0.74 -6.28
C PHE A 120 -4.74 0.99 -7.71
N GLU A 121 -6.05 1.10 -7.92
CA GLU A 121 -6.61 1.44 -9.23
C GLU A 121 -6.22 2.87 -9.61
N LEU A 122 -6.26 3.81 -8.66
CA LEU A 122 -5.81 5.20 -8.86
C LEU A 122 -4.29 5.29 -9.11
N ILE A 123 -3.50 4.54 -8.34
CA ILE A 123 -2.04 4.49 -8.52
C ILE A 123 -1.69 3.93 -9.91
N ASN A 124 -2.37 2.87 -10.34
CA ASN A 124 -2.22 2.31 -11.68
C ASN A 124 -2.64 3.31 -12.78
N GLN A 125 -3.73 4.04 -12.57
CA GLN A 125 -4.18 5.09 -13.48
C GLN A 125 -3.12 6.19 -13.62
N ALA A 126 -2.53 6.63 -12.50
CA ALA A 126 -1.46 7.61 -12.50
C ALA A 126 -0.24 7.16 -13.31
N CYS A 127 0.11 5.87 -13.24
CA CYS A 127 1.20 5.31 -14.02
C CYS A 127 0.89 5.28 -15.52
N LYS A 128 -0.33 4.90 -15.91
CA LYS A 128 -0.78 4.96 -17.31
C LYS A 128 -0.67 6.39 -17.83
N GLU A 129 -1.14 7.36 -17.05
CA GLU A 129 -1.10 8.78 -17.40
C GLU A 129 0.36 9.29 -17.54
N ALA A 130 1.26 8.89 -16.64
CA ALA A 130 2.68 9.25 -16.72
C ALA A 130 3.38 8.66 -17.94
N CYS A 131 2.99 7.44 -18.33
CA CYS A 131 3.47 6.77 -19.54
C CYS A 131 2.80 7.26 -20.84
N GLY A 132 1.93 8.28 -20.79
CA GLY A 132 1.24 8.80 -21.98
C GLY A 132 0.15 7.87 -22.53
N GLY A 133 -0.48 7.07 -21.66
CA GLY A 133 -1.58 6.16 -22.04
C GLY A 133 -1.13 4.85 -22.68
N ILE A 134 0.13 4.43 -22.52
CA ILE A 134 0.57 3.11 -22.96
C ILE A 134 -0.26 2.05 -22.22
N GLU A 135 -1.10 1.32 -22.97
CA GLU A 135 -1.82 0.15 -22.49
C GLU A 135 -0.79 -0.88 -22.01
N SER A 136 -0.83 -1.20 -20.72
CA SER A 136 -0.09 -2.29 -20.07
C SER A 136 1.43 -2.09 -19.88
N ALA A 137 1.81 -1.65 -18.67
CA ALA A 137 3.07 -2.02 -18.04
C ALA A 137 3.01 -3.41 -17.36
N HIS A 138 2.10 -4.29 -17.76
CA HIS A 138 2.07 -5.70 -17.33
C HIS A 138 3.13 -6.58 -18.05
N SER A 139 4.06 -5.97 -18.80
CA SER A 139 5.11 -6.69 -19.53
C SER A 139 6.48 -6.74 -18.83
N VAL A 140 6.67 -6.14 -17.66
CA VAL A 140 8.03 -6.04 -17.05
C VAL A 140 8.40 -7.25 -16.15
N HIS A 141 7.51 -8.21 -15.95
CA HIS A 141 7.80 -9.47 -15.21
C HIS A 141 7.93 -10.72 -16.07
N LYS A 142 8.46 -10.60 -17.30
CA LYS A 142 8.99 -11.75 -18.05
C LYS A 142 10.28 -11.39 -18.79
N MET A 143 11.40 -11.44 -18.08
CA MET A 143 12.69 -11.87 -18.61
C MET A 143 13.35 -12.78 -17.60
#